data_AF-A0A7V5H4Y9-F1
#
_entry.id   AF-A0A7V5H4Y9-F1
#
_cell.length_a   1.000
_cell.length_b   1.000
_cell.length_c   1.000
_cell.angle_alpha   90.00
_cell.angle_beta   90.00
_cell.angle_gamma   90.00
#
_symmetry.space_group_name_H-M   'P 1'
#
loop_
_entity.id
_entity.type
_entity.pdbx_description
1 polymer ?
#
loop_
_entity_poly.entity_id
_entity_poly.type
_entity_poly.pdbx_seq_one_letter_code
_entity_poly.pdbx_strand_id
1 'polypeptide(L)'
;FKPKIDTRYSTKEIVSHDRQKIKSIVVETPQEILEKALEAQVVGIDEAQFFDESLVDICQKLANMGKRVIVAGLDQDYRGKPFEPIPQLLAVAEYITKTHAICVVCGNPANHTYRKTKQKDKVVVGASDIYEARCRNCFHAPEEDEEEEK
;
A
#
# COMPACT_ATOMS: atom_id res chain seq x y z
N PHE A 1 -2.18 -2.26 12.45
CA PHE A 1 -1.23 -3.33 12.07
C PHE A 1 -0.43 -2.84 10.89
N LYS A 2 0.84 -3.26 10.80
CA LYS A 2 1.68 -2.97 9.63
C LYS A 2 2.56 -4.18 9.28
N PRO A 3 2.90 -4.38 8.02
CA PRO A 3 3.70 -5.52 7.57
C PRO A 3 5.16 -5.37 8.01
N LYS A 4 5.82 -6.49 8.34
CA LYS A 4 7.24 -6.51 8.74
C LYS A 4 8.20 -5.94 7.70
N ILE A 5 7.86 -6.06 6.42
CA ILE A 5 8.69 -5.55 5.32
C ILE A 5 8.77 -4.01 5.28
N ASP A 6 7.80 -3.31 5.88
CA ASP A 6 7.81 -1.84 5.94
C ASP A 6 8.66 -1.31 7.10
N THR A 7 9.93 -1.06 6.81
CA THR A 7 10.93 -0.54 7.76
C THR A 7 11.29 0.94 7.56
N ARG A 8 10.61 1.68 6.65
CA ARG A 8 10.99 3.05 6.22
C ARG A 8 11.12 4.06 7.34
N TYR A 9 10.32 3.93 8.39
CA TYR A 9 10.22 4.98 9.41
C TYR A 9 10.42 4.51 10.86
N SER A 10 10.08 3.26 11.19
CA SER A 10 10.20 2.70 12.55
C SER A 10 9.89 1.21 12.55
N THR A 11 10.50 0.41 13.43
CA THR A 11 10.15 -1.01 13.63
C THR A 11 8.91 -1.22 14.51
N LYS A 12 8.32 -0.16 15.09
CA LYS A 12 7.20 -0.26 16.05
C LYS A 12 6.04 0.72 15.83
N GLU A 13 6.16 1.64 14.87
CA GLU A 13 5.17 2.71 14.65
C GLU A 13 4.82 2.81 13.17
N ILE A 14 3.56 3.18 12.89
CA ILE A 14 3.15 3.76 11.62
C ILE A 14 3.49 5.23 11.69
N VAL A 15 4.26 5.72 10.72
CA VAL A 15 4.69 7.12 10.65
C VAL A 15 4.23 7.65 9.30
N SER A 16 3.36 8.66 9.32
CA SER A 16 3.01 9.35 8.09
C SER A 16 4.16 10.24 7.63
N HIS A 17 4.14 10.61 6.35
CA HIS A 17 5.05 11.61 5.80
C HIS A 17 5.00 12.95 6.58
N ASP A 18 3.86 13.26 7.19
CA ASP A 18 3.63 14.45 8.04
C ASP A 18 4.04 14.25 9.51
N ARG A 19 4.85 13.22 9.80
CA ARG A 19 5.43 12.90 11.12
C ARG A 19 4.42 12.59 12.22
N GLN A 20 3.15 12.32 11.89
CA GLN A 20 2.20 11.78 12.86
C GLN A 20 2.49 10.29 13.11
N LYS A 21 2.44 9.88 14.37
CA LYS A 21 2.80 8.52 14.80
C LYS A 21 1.65 7.86 15.51
N ILE A 22 1.21 6.70 15.01
CA ILE A 22 0.25 5.84 15.69
C ILE A 22 0.97 4.54 16.05
N LYS A 23 0.82 4.10 17.31
CA LYS A 23 1.36 2.82 17.77
C LYS A 23 0.80 1.71 16.90
N SER A 24 1.68 0.87 16.35
CA SER A 24 1.29 -0.19 15.43
C SER A 24 1.89 -1.53 15.84
N ILE A 25 1.10 -2.58 15.77
CA ILE A 25 1.60 -3.94 15.90
C ILE A 25 2.15 -4.37 14.55
N VAL A 26 3.44 -4.72 14.51
CA VAL A 26 4.07 -5.33 13.33
C VAL A 26 3.69 -6.80 13.28
N VAL A 27 3.30 -7.27 12.10
CA VAL A 27 2.91 -8.66 11.83
C VAL A 27 3.58 -9.15 10.55
N GLU A 28 3.82 -10.45 10.46
CA GLU A 28 4.39 -11.08 9.26
C GLU A 28 3.28 -11.55 8.32
N THR A 29 2.20 -12.09 8.88
CA THR A 29 1.09 -12.66 8.11
C THR A 29 -0.25 -11.99 8.47
N PRO A 30 -1.23 -11.98 7.55
CA PRO A 30 -2.58 -11.49 7.86
C PRO A 30 -3.26 -12.26 9.01
N GLN A 31 -2.98 -13.55 9.18
CA GLN A 31 -3.54 -14.37 10.27
C GLN A 31 -3.26 -13.79 11.66
N GLU A 32 -2.05 -13.26 11.88
CA GLU A 32 -1.69 -12.62 13.15
C GLU A 32 -2.57 -11.41 13.47
N ILE A 33 -3.11 -10.72 12.46
CA ILE A 33 -4.05 -9.60 12.65
C ILE A 33 -5.31 -10.12 13.31
N LEU A 34 -5.87 -11.23 12.81
CA LEU A 34 -7.08 -11.83 13.36
C LEU A 34 -6.89 -12.26 14.82
N GLU A 35 -5.78 -12.94 15.12
CA GLU A 35 -5.45 -13.40 16.47
C GLU A 35 -5.28 -12.24 17.47
N LYS A 36 -4.65 -11.15 17.03
CA LYS A 36 -4.33 -10.00 17.89
C LYS A 36 -5.46 -8.96 17.96
N ALA A 37 -6.45 -9.03 17.07
CA ALA A 37 -7.55 -8.06 17.00
C ALA A 37 -8.85 -8.52 17.68
N LEU A 38 -8.85 -9.65 18.39
CA LEU A 38 -10.06 -10.24 18.98
C LEU A 38 -10.85 -9.27 19.88
N GLU A 39 -10.17 -8.49 20.73
CA GLU A 39 -10.80 -7.52 21.63
C GLU A 39 -11.01 -6.13 20.99
N ALA A 40 -10.47 -5.90 19.78
CA ALA A 40 -10.53 -4.60 19.13
C ALA A 40 -11.89 -4.37 18.44
N GLN A 41 -12.47 -3.18 18.61
CA GLN A 41 -13.67 -2.77 17.86
C GLN A 41 -13.32 -2.17 16.48
N VAL A 42 -12.13 -1.57 16.36
CA VAL A 42 -11.62 -0.95 15.14
C VAL A 42 -10.24 -1.51 14.83
N VAL A 43 -10.03 -1.93 13.59
CA VAL A 43 -8.80 -2.53 13.10
C VAL A 43 -8.25 -1.69 11.94
N GLY A 44 -7.16 -0.97 12.19
CA GLY A 44 -6.42 -0.27 11.13
C GLY A 44 -5.30 -1.15 10.57
N ILE A 45 -5.18 -1.24 9.25
CA ILE A 45 -4.14 -1.97 8.53
C ILE A 45 -3.49 -1.00 7.54
N ASP A 46 -2.20 -0.76 7.68
CA ASP A 46 -1.46 0.15 6.82
C ASP A 46 -0.47 -0.61 5.93
N GLU A 47 -0.12 -0.02 4.80
CA GLU A 47 0.76 -0.60 3.77
C GLU A 47 0.29 -1.99 3.31
N ALA A 48 -1.03 -2.13 3.13
CA ALA A 48 -1.70 -3.40 2.89
C ALA A 48 -1.25 -4.14 1.62
N GLN A 49 -0.69 -3.42 0.64
CA GLN A 49 -0.14 -3.99 -0.60
C GLN A 49 1.06 -4.92 -0.37
N PHE A 50 1.63 -4.95 0.84
CA PHE A 50 2.72 -5.85 1.19
C PHE A 50 2.27 -7.16 1.85
N PHE A 51 0.97 -7.33 2.09
CA PHE A 51 0.42 -8.63 2.47
C PHE A 51 0.05 -9.46 1.23
N ASP A 52 -0.19 -10.75 1.43
CA ASP A 52 -0.72 -11.62 0.39
C ASP A 52 -2.26 -11.55 0.31
N GLU A 53 -2.83 -12.29 -0.64
CA GLU A 53 -4.28 -12.35 -0.89
C GLU A 53 -5.11 -12.79 0.31
N SER A 54 -4.53 -13.51 1.28
CA SER A 54 -5.25 -13.93 2.49
C SER A 54 -5.72 -12.75 3.33
N LEU A 55 -5.13 -11.56 3.14
CA LEU A 55 -5.60 -10.33 3.77
C LEU A 55 -7.07 -10.03 3.45
N VAL A 56 -7.53 -10.32 2.23
CA VAL A 56 -8.93 -10.11 1.82
C VAL A 56 -9.87 -10.93 2.72
N ASP A 57 -9.56 -12.21 2.91
CA ASP A 57 -10.35 -13.11 3.76
C ASP A 57 -10.31 -12.68 5.23
N ILE A 58 -9.16 -12.22 5.73
CA ILE A 58 -9.03 -11.72 7.09
C ILE A 58 -9.86 -10.46 7.32
N CYS A 59 -9.83 -9.51 6.38
CA CYS A 59 -10.65 -8.30 6.44
C CYS A 59 -12.14 -8.64 6.46
N GLN A 60 -12.60 -9.55 5.58
CA GLN A 60 -13.99 -9.99 5.56
C GLN A 60 -14.40 -10.70 6.85
N LYS A 61 -13.55 -11.58 7.41
CA LYS A 61 -13.82 -12.24 8.69
C LYS A 61 -13.99 -11.23 9.83
N LEU A 62 -13.08 -10.26 9.94
CA LEU A 62 -13.15 -9.21 10.96
C LEU A 62 -14.42 -8.36 10.81
N ALA A 63 -14.78 -7.98 9.57
CA ALA A 63 -16.01 -7.23 9.28
C ALA A 63 -17.27 -8.04 9.67
N ASN A 64 -17.32 -9.33 9.32
CA ASN A 64 -18.41 -10.24 9.70
C ASN A 64 -18.53 -10.45 11.21
N MET A 65 -17.44 -10.27 11.97
CA MET A 65 -17.45 -10.26 13.44
C MET A 65 -17.96 -8.92 14.03
N GLY A 66 -18.41 -7.98 13.19
CA GLY A 66 -18.92 -6.67 13.60
C GLY A 66 -17.83 -5.62 13.86
N LYS A 67 -16.59 -5.86 13.43
CA LYS A 67 -15.48 -4.91 13.63
C LYS A 67 -15.40 -3.92 12.48
N ARG A 68 -15.01 -2.68 12.77
CA ARG A 68 -14.70 -1.68 11.73
C ARG A 68 -13.27 -1.90 11.23
N VAL A 69 -13.11 -2.31 9.99
CA VAL A 69 -11.80 -2.50 9.36
C VAL A 69 -11.47 -1.29 8.48
N ILE A 70 -10.29 -0.72 8.65
CA ILE A 70 -9.78 0.41 7.86
C ILE A 70 -8.46 -0.04 7.25
N VAL A 71 -8.41 -0.09 5.92
CA VAL A 71 -7.23 -0.54 5.18
C VAL A 71 -6.67 0.61 4.36
N ALA A 72 -5.36 0.83 4.45
CA ALA A 72 -4.60 1.78 3.65
C ALA A 72 -3.48 1.06 2.90
N GLY A 73 -3.25 1.45 1.65
CA GLY A 73 -2.21 0.88 0.81
C GLY A 73 -2.16 1.51 -0.57
N LEU A 74 -1.10 1.21 -1.32
CA LEU A 74 -0.93 1.60 -2.71
C LEU A 74 -1.75 0.67 -3.60
N ASP A 75 -2.66 1.21 -4.41
CA ASP A 75 -3.45 0.43 -5.37
C ASP A 75 -2.70 0.12 -6.67
N GLN A 76 -1.61 0.83 -6.95
CA GLN A 76 -0.76 0.62 -8.11
C GLN A 76 0.71 0.53 -7.71
N ASP A 77 1.47 -0.32 -8.40
CA ASP A 77 2.93 -0.34 -8.32
C ASP A 77 3.56 0.80 -9.15
N TYR A 78 4.89 0.88 -9.14
CA TYR A 78 5.62 1.93 -9.87
C TYR A 78 5.46 1.87 -11.40
N ARG A 79 4.96 0.75 -11.94
CA ARG A 79 4.66 0.55 -13.37
C ARG A 79 3.23 0.95 -13.71
N GLY A 80 2.44 1.35 -12.71
CA GLY A 80 1.02 1.63 -12.85
C GLY A 80 0.16 0.38 -12.97
N LYS A 81 0.69 -0.81 -12.67
CA LYS A 81 -0.07 -2.06 -12.61
C LYS A 81 -0.75 -2.20 -11.25
N PRO A 82 -1.91 -2.88 -11.16
CA PRO A 82 -2.55 -3.14 -9.88
C PRO A 82 -1.58 -3.77 -8.87
N PHE A 83 -1.62 -3.29 -7.62
CA PHE A 83 -0.81 -3.84 -6.54
C PHE A 83 -1.67 -4.74 -5.66
N GLU A 84 -1.57 -6.05 -5.91
CA GLU A 84 -2.21 -7.08 -5.10
C GLU A 84 -1.84 -6.94 -3.61
N PRO A 85 -2.81 -7.11 -2.67
CA PRO A 85 -4.20 -7.55 -2.86
C PRO A 85 -5.23 -6.38 -2.85
N ILE A 86 -4.77 -5.15 -3.11
CA ILE A 86 -5.63 -3.97 -3.02
C ILE A 86 -6.83 -4.01 -3.99
N PRO A 87 -6.73 -4.49 -5.25
CA PRO A 87 -7.88 -4.53 -6.16
C PRO A 87 -9.08 -5.31 -5.62
N GLN A 88 -8.83 -6.43 -4.95
CA GLN A 88 -9.84 -7.32 -4.37
C GLN A 88 -10.43 -6.68 -3.12
N LEU A 89 -9.59 -6.03 -2.29
CA LEU A 89 -10.06 -5.24 -1.15
C LEU A 89 -11.01 -4.11 -1.60
N LEU A 90 -10.68 -3.42 -2.69
CA LEU A 90 -11.54 -2.40 -3.28
C LEU A 90 -12.87 -3.00 -3.76
N ALA A 91 -12.87 -4.21 -4.33
CA ALA A 91 -14.10 -4.85 -4.82
C ALA A 91 -15.08 -5.22 -3.70
N VAL A 92 -14.59 -5.56 -2.51
CA VAL A 92 -15.43 -6.02 -1.38
C VAL A 92 -15.71 -4.94 -0.33
N ALA A 93 -15.03 -3.80 -0.36
CA ALA A 93 -15.17 -2.77 0.66
C ALA A 93 -16.49 -1.99 0.54
N GLU A 94 -17.12 -1.67 1.68
CA GLU A 94 -18.32 -0.80 1.71
C GLU A 94 -17.99 0.65 1.38
N TYR A 95 -16.77 1.10 1.67
CA TYR A 95 -16.32 2.48 1.44
C TYR A 95 -14.93 2.50 0.84
N ILE A 96 -14.76 3.29 -0.22
CA ILE A 96 -13.50 3.47 -0.93
C ILE A 96 -13.18 4.97 -0.97
N THR A 97 -11.98 5.33 -0.53
CA THR A 97 -11.43 6.68 -0.70
C THR A 97 -10.13 6.59 -1.47
N LYS A 98 -10.16 7.02 -2.73
CA LYS A 98 -8.97 7.11 -3.58
C LYS A 98 -8.33 8.49 -3.41
N THR A 99 -7.20 8.54 -2.73
CA THR A 99 -6.46 9.79 -2.53
C THR A 99 -5.59 10.09 -3.74
N HIS A 100 -5.46 11.38 -4.06
CA HIS A 100 -4.57 11.88 -5.10
C HIS A 100 -3.49 12.76 -4.47
N ALA A 101 -2.27 12.59 -4.94
CA ALA A 101 -1.18 13.49 -4.62
C ALA A 101 -1.16 14.67 -5.61
N ILE A 102 -0.12 15.51 -5.54
CA ILE A 102 0.12 16.57 -6.52
C ILE A 102 1.24 16.14 -7.46
N CYS A 103 1.04 16.28 -8.76
CA CYS A 103 2.05 15.93 -9.75
C CYS A 103 3.23 16.90 -9.66
N VAL A 104 4.42 16.37 -9.41
CA VAL A 104 5.64 17.19 -9.28
C VAL A 104 6.08 17.85 -10.58
N VAL A 105 5.56 17.39 -11.73
CA VAL A 105 5.91 17.92 -13.07
C VAL A 105 4.99 19.06 -13.49
N CYS A 106 3.68 18.92 -13.30
CA CYS A 106 2.68 19.87 -13.84
C CYS A 106 1.67 20.42 -12.83
N GLY A 107 1.70 19.99 -11.56
CA GLY A 107 0.78 20.46 -10.52
C GLY A 107 -0.63 19.85 -10.54
N ASN A 108 -1.01 19.09 -11.58
CA ASN A 108 -2.30 18.40 -11.64
C ASN A 108 -2.42 17.28 -10.59
N PRO A 109 -3.64 16.82 -10.26
CA PRO A 109 -3.84 15.63 -9.44
C PRO A 109 -3.03 14.43 -9.96
N ALA A 110 -2.24 13.83 -9.07
CA ALA A 110 -1.39 12.68 -9.36
C ALA A 110 -2.03 11.39 -8.91
N ASN A 111 -1.94 10.38 -9.76
CA ASN A 111 -2.48 9.05 -9.53
C ASN A 111 -1.42 7.95 -9.60
N HIS A 112 -0.19 8.27 -10.04
CA HIS A 112 0.87 7.30 -10.22
C HIS A 112 2.07 7.63 -9.35
N THR A 113 2.71 6.58 -8.84
CA THR A 113 4.02 6.65 -8.20
C THR A 113 5.07 6.34 -9.25
N TYR A 114 5.85 7.33 -9.66
CA TYR A 114 6.96 7.16 -10.60
C TYR A 114 8.24 6.83 -9.83
N ARG A 115 8.97 5.79 -10.26
CA ARG A 115 10.29 5.46 -9.71
C ARG A 115 11.39 6.10 -10.54
N LYS A 116 12.28 6.85 -9.90
CA LYS A 116 13.41 7.56 -10.54
C LYS A 116 14.62 6.65 -10.81
N THR A 117 14.72 5.51 -10.14
CA THR A 117 15.85 4.58 -10.24
C THR A 117 15.58 3.46 -11.23
N LYS A 118 16.67 2.89 -11.79
CA LYS A 118 16.63 1.75 -12.73
C LYS A 118 16.57 0.37 -12.05
N GLN A 119 16.54 0.31 -10.71
CA GLN A 119 16.35 -0.96 -9.99
C GLN A 119 15.05 -1.58 -10.46
N LYS A 120 14.96 -2.90 -10.67
CA LYS A 120 13.75 -3.52 -11.26
C LYS A 120 12.78 -4.11 -10.23
N ASP A 121 13.22 -4.29 -8.99
CA ASP A 121 12.44 -4.94 -7.93
C ASP A 121 11.06 -4.29 -7.75
N LYS A 122 10.02 -5.12 -7.55
CA LYS A 122 8.65 -4.63 -7.31
C LYS A 122 8.57 -3.79 -6.03
N VAL A 123 9.37 -4.15 -5.03
CA VAL A 123 9.42 -3.47 -3.74
C VAL A 123 10.82 -2.90 -3.54
N VAL A 124 10.95 -1.58 -3.70
CA VAL A 124 12.12 -0.84 -3.23
C VAL A 124 11.66 0.07 -2.11
N VAL A 125 12.21 -0.15 -0.92
CA VAL A 125 11.88 0.60 0.28
C VAL A 125 12.61 1.95 0.22
N GLY A 126 11.86 3.04 0.06
CA GLY A 126 12.41 4.39 -0.09
C GLY A 126 11.33 5.47 -0.05
N ALA A 127 11.73 6.74 -0.07
CA ALA A 127 10.83 7.89 0.02
C ALA A 127 10.99 8.79 -1.22
N SER A 128 11.04 10.11 -1.04
CA SER A 128 11.13 11.11 -2.11
C SER A 128 12.43 11.07 -2.92
N ASP A 129 13.45 10.38 -2.42
CA ASP A 129 14.72 10.15 -3.11
C ASP A 129 14.56 9.16 -4.27
N ILE A 130 13.67 8.18 -4.13
CA ILE A 130 13.45 7.11 -5.11
C ILE A 130 12.14 7.30 -5.89
N TYR A 131 11.12 7.89 -5.28
CA TYR A 131 9.78 8.00 -5.85
C TYR A 131 9.27 9.44 -5.93
N GLU A 132 8.40 9.69 -6.90
CA GLU A 132 7.65 10.95 -7.00
C GLU A 132 6.25 10.73 -7.59
N ALA A 133 5.30 11.58 -7.19
CA ALA A 133 3.93 11.49 -7.66
C ALA A 133 3.77 12.15 -9.04
N ARG A 134 3.16 11.43 -9.99
CA ARG A 134 2.88 11.93 -11.34
C ARG A 134 1.42 11.76 -11.74
N CYS A 135 0.90 12.71 -12.51
CA CYS A 135 -0.40 12.59 -13.17
C CYS A 135 -0.29 11.62 -14.35
N ARG A 136 -1.43 11.20 -14.89
CA ARG A 136 -1.51 10.27 -16.03
C ARG A 136 -0.68 10.74 -17.24
N ASN A 137 -0.67 12.04 -17.53
CA ASN A 137 0.03 12.60 -18.68
C ASN A 137 1.55 12.68 -18.50
N CYS A 138 2.02 12.89 -17.26
CA CYS A 138 3.46 12.97 -16.96
C CYS A 138 4.06 11.62 -16.57
N PHE A 139 3.21 10.62 -16.29
CA PHE A 139 3.63 9.27 -15.98
C PHE A 139 4.05 8.55 -17.26
N HIS A 140 5.31 8.15 -17.30
CA HIS A 140 5.85 7.28 -18.32
C HIS A 140 6.29 6.03 -17.57
N ALA A 141 5.63 4.91 -17.83
CA ALA A 141 6.04 3.65 -17.24
C ALA A 141 7.49 3.38 -17.67
N PRO A 142 8.37 2.94 -16.76
CA PRO A 142 9.68 2.47 -17.17
C PRO A 142 9.49 1.35 -18.19
N GLU A 143 10.26 1.42 -19.29
CA GLU A 143 10.26 0.39 -20.32
C GLU A 143 10.47 -0.97 -19.64
N GLU A 144 9.51 -1.88 -19.80
CA GLU A 144 9.77 -3.28 -19.57
C GLU A 144 10.75 -3.64 -20.68
N ASP A 145 12.04 -3.83 -20.34
CA ASP A 145 12.98 -4.39 -21.31
C ASP A 145 12.27 -5.62 -21.87
N GLU A 146 11.90 -5.57 -23.15
CA GLU A 146 11.40 -6.72 -23.89
C GLU A 146 12.42 -7.82 -23.58
N GLU A 147 12.00 -8.88 -22.91
CA GLU A 147 12.81 -10.08 -22.82
C GLU A 147 13.14 -10.41 -24.28
N GLU A 148 14.41 -10.21 -24.66
CA GLU A 148 14.92 -10.70 -25.93
C GLU A 148 14.65 -12.21 -25.92
N GLU A 149 13.53 -12.61 -26.52
CA GLU A 149 13.34 -13.96 -27.04
C GLU A 149 14.46 -14.17 -28.07
N LYS A 150 15.60 -14.70 -27.61
CA LYS A 150 16.65 -15.30 -28.42
C LYS A 150 16.84 -16.74 -27.99
#